data_AF-A0A7V4T702-F1
#
_entry.id   AF-A0A7V4T702-F1
#
_cell.length_a   1.000
_cell.length_b   1.000
_cell.length_c   1.000
_cell.angle_alpha   90.00
_cell.angle_beta   90.00
_cell.angle_gamma   90.00
#
_symmetry.space_group_name_H-M   'P 1'
#
loop_
_entity.id
_entity.type
_entity.pdbx_description
1 polymer ?
#
loop_
_entity_poly.entity_id
_entity_poly.type
_entity_poly.pdbx_seq_one_letter_code
_entity_poly.pdbx_strand_id
1 'polypeptide(L)'
;MKPKERIRAILDGKKVDRFPVDLWYTPEINASLKSYFGVEDDFDLYKALDLDKIVWAFPEYKQNSIGNENESHIGPNAGGLRTEWGVPLKKIQAGKAVYYEHGEAPLKNYETPESLEDYPYWPDPDKYDYISTYNLAKRASENYAVIGPWVSFYEIYCQVRGLEQSMMDLALYPDLANAILDKIEESQTFMMKRFFDQSAKHMDMCFISDDMGSQQSLLISIPMWETFFKDRMKRWCDLIHSYGLKVFYHTDGASELLIPNLIECGIDILNPIQHVCPGMEMKNLKDKYGDKLIFHGAVENQSVLPFGTTEDVKLETLECLETLGRDGKGYIPCSCHNIQPGTPVENILTLVETVKNYKL
;
A
#
# COMPACT_ATOMS: atom_id res chain seq x y z
N MET A 1 8.82 -23.77 -7.43
CA MET A 1 7.50 -23.11 -7.54
C MET A 1 7.63 -21.90 -8.46
N LYS A 2 6.58 -21.56 -9.21
CA LYS A 2 6.53 -20.29 -9.96
C LYS A 2 6.39 -19.10 -8.99
N PRO A 3 6.78 -17.87 -9.39
CA PRO A 3 6.64 -16.65 -8.59
C PRO A 3 5.28 -16.50 -7.89
N LYS A 4 4.19 -16.50 -8.67
CA LYS A 4 2.81 -16.44 -8.15
C LYS A 4 2.46 -17.55 -7.16
N GLU A 5 2.88 -18.79 -7.45
CA GLU A 5 2.57 -19.94 -6.61
C GLU A 5 3.23 -19.82 -5.23
N ARG A 6 4.41 -19.21 -5.17
CA ARG A 6 5.15 -18.97 -3.93
C ARG A 6 4.46 -17.93 -3.06
N ILE A 7 4.05 -16.80 -3.64
CA ILE A 7 3.26 -15.78 -2.94
C ILE A 7 1.94 -16.38 -2.45
N ARG A 8 1.17 -17.04 -3.34
CA ARG A 8 -0.10 -17.69 -2.97
C ARG A 8 0.04 -18.74 -1.87
N ALA A 9 1.12 -19.51 -1.88
CA ALA A 9 1.38 -20.46 -0.81
C ALA A 9 1.55 -19.75 0.55
N ILE A 10 2.25 -18.61 0.61
CA ILE A 10 2.31 -17.80 1.84
C ILE A 10 0.93 -17.27 2.23
N LEU A 11 0.16 -16.75 1.26
CA LEU A 11 -1.22 -16.26 1.47
C LEU A 11 -2.16 -17.34 2.04
N ASP A 12 -1.94 -18.59 1.65
CA ASP A 12 -2.70 -19.77 2.10
C ASP A 12 -2.12 -20.41 3.38
N GLY A 13 -1.07 -19.84 3.98
CA GLY A 13 -0.39 -20.41 5.15
C GLY A 13 0.34 -21.74 4.87
N LYS A 14 0.68 -22.01 3.61
CA LYS A 14 1.40 -23.20 3.15
C LYS A 14 2.91 -22.94 3.14
N LYS A 15 3.70 -24.03 3.20
CA LYS A 15 5.15 -23.97 3.05
C LYS A 15 5.54 -23.65 1.60
N VAL A 16 6.68 -22.99 1.45
CA VAL A 16 7.29 -22.61 0.18
C VAL A 16 8.65 -23.29 -0.01
N ASP A 17 9.14 -23.34 -1.24
CA ASP A 17 10.44 -23.91 -1.60
C ASP A 17 11.63 -22.98 -1.25
N ARG A 18 11.38 -21.67 -1.24
CA ARG A 18 12.21 -20.60 -0.67
C ARG A 18 11.29 -19.45 -0.27
N PHE A 19 11.76 -18.47 0.51
CA PHE A 19 10.97 -17.24 0.70
C PHE A 19 10.73 -16.52 -0.64
N PRO A 20 9.55 -15.93 -0.85
CA PRO A 20 9.34 -15.03 -1.97
C PRO A 20 10.14 -13.73 -1.79
N VAL A 21 10.42 -13.03 -2.88
CA VAL A 21 11.00 -11.68 -2.84
C VAL A 21 10.10 -10.70 -3.58
N ASP A 22 9.60 -9.70 -2.85
CA ASP A 22 9.00 -8.51 -3.46
C ASP A 22 9.95 -7.31 -3.32
N LEU A 23 9.71 -6.26 -4.11
CA LEU A 23 10.40 -4.99 -4.02
C LEU A 23 9.45 -3.85 -4.33
N TRP A 24 9.51 -2.79 -3.51
CA TRP A 24 8.78 -1.55 -3.71
C TRP A 24 9.79 -0.44 -3.95
N TYR A 25 9.57 0.38 -4.97
CA TYR A 25 10.55 1.38 -5.39
C TYR A 25 9.89 2.52 -6.16
N THR A 26 10.53 3.69 -6.12
CA THR A 26 10.06 4.85 -6.90
C THR A 26 10.36 4.69 -8.40
N PRO A 27 9.74 5.51 -9.26
CA PRO A 27 9.96 5.45 -10.71
C PRO A 27 11.42 5.67 -11.12
N GLU A 28 12.18 6.49 -10.39
CA GLU A 28 13.59 6.76 -10.68
C GLU A 28 14.48 5.55 -10.34
N ILE A 29 14.14 4.79 -9.29
CA ILE A 29 14.81 3.52 -9.00
C ILE A 29 14.43 2.46 -10.03
N ASN A 30 13.16 2.40 -10.46
CA ASN A 30 12.76 1.54 -11.58
C ASN A 30 13.61 1.81 -12.83
N ALA A 31 13.71 3.09 -13.24
CA ALA A 31 14.51 3.49 -14.40
C ALA A 31 16.00 3.14 -14.25
N SER A 32 16.56 3.30 -13.04
CA SER A 32 17.94 2.94 -12.74
C SER A 32 18.19 1.42 -12.88
N LEU A 33 17.27 0.60 -12.36
CA LEU A 33 17.34 -0.86 -12.47
C LEU A 33 17.14 -1.34 -13.91
N LYS A 34 16.18 -0.76 -14.64
CA LYS A 34 15.98 -1.02 -16.08
C LYS A 34 17.22 -0.74 -16.89
N SER A 35 17.84 0.41 -16.65
CA SER A 35 19.10 0.78 -17.30
C SER A 35 20.24 -0.17 -16.94
N TYR A 36 20.33 -0.62 -15.68
CA TYR A 36 21.35 -1.58 -15.23
C TYR A 36 21.21 -2.93 -15.93
N PHE A 37 19.99 -3.45 -16.09
CA PHE A 37 19.72 -4.74 -16.73
C PHE A 37 19.53 -4.68 -18.25
N GLY A 38 19.46 -3.48 -18.84
CA GLY A 38 19.24 -3.29 -20.27
C GLY A 38 17.85 -3.73 -20.74
N VAL A 39 16.82 -3.47 -19.93
CA VAL A 39 15.41 -3.84 -20.19
C VAL A 39 14.50 -2.61 -20.12
N GLU A 40 13.38 -2.63 -20.85
CA GLU A 40 12.45 -1.49 -20.93
C GLU A 40 11.11 -1.75 -20.22
N ASP A 41 10.59 -2.99 -20.26
CA ASP A 41 9.31 -3.39 -19.66
C ASP A 41 9.50 -3.88 -18.21
N ASP A 42 8.54 -3.57 -17.34
CA ASP A 42 8.59 -3.94 -15.91
C ASP A 42 8.63 -5.46 -15.70
N PHE A 43 7.91 -6.25 -16.50
CA PHE A 43 7.93 -7.71 -16.36
C PHE A 43 9.26 -8.31 -16.77
N ASP A 44 9.96 -7.70 -17.72
CA ASP A 44 11.31 -8.14 -18.08
C ASP A 44 12.32 -7.77 -16.99
N LEU A 45 12.14 -6.63 -16.31
CA LEU A 45 12.91 -6.31 -15.11
C LEU A 45 12.64 -7.31 -13.97
N TYR A 46 11.37 -7.66 -13.70
CA TYR A 46 11.02 -8.64 -12.67
C TYR A 46 11.67 -10.00 -12.94
N LYS A 47 11.74 -10.42 -14.21
CA LYS A 47 12.46 -11.66 -14.61
C LYS A 47 13.97 -11.51 -14.46
N ALA A 48 14.55 -10.38 -14.83
CA ALA A 48 15.99 -10.14 -14.75
C ALA A 48 16.49 -10.17 -13.30
N LEU A 49 15.70 -9.62 -12.38
CA LEU A 49 15.95 -9.70 -10.92
C LEU A 49 15.52 -11.06 -10.33
N ASP A 50 14.72 -11.85 -11.06
CA ASP A 50 14.08 -13.10 -10.62
C ASP A 50 13.30 -12.87 -9.31
N LEU A 51 12.44 -11.84 -9.35
CA LEU A 51 11.51 -11.49 -8.28
C LEU A 51 10.28 -12.38 -8.29
N ASP A 52 9.72 -12.57 -7.10
CA ASP A 52 8.40 -13.14 -6.94
C ASP A 52 7.28 -12.15 -7.24
N LYS A 53 7.56 -10.87 -7.00
CA LYS A 53 6.81 -9.63 -7.25
C LYS A 53 5.29 -9.71 -7.00
N ILE A 54 4.79 -8.76 -6.21
CA ILE A 54 3.37 -8.43 -6.19
C ILE A 54 3.14 -7.28 -7.18
N VAL A 55 2.37 -7.53 -8.24
CA VAL A 55 2.09 -6.56 -9.31
C VAL A 55 0.86 -5.73 -8.97
N TRP A 56 0.97 -4.41 -9.13
CA TRP A 56 -0.07 -3.45 -8.78
C TRP A 56 -0.98 -3.22 -9.97
N ALA A 57 -2.30 -3.41 -9.80
CA ALA A 57 -3.29 -3.23 -10.85
C ALA A 57 -4.45 -2.38 -10.33
N PHE A 58 -4.35 -1.06 -10.51
CA PHE A 58 -5.33 -0.09 -10.03
C PHE A 58 -6.11 0.52 -11.20
N PRO A 59 -7.43 0.73 -11.07
CA PRO A 59 -8.21 1.44 -12.06
C PRO A 59 -7.85 2.92 -12.05
N GLU A 60 -7.40 3.43 -13.19
CA GLU A 60 -7.12 4.86 -13.36
C GLU A 60 -8.45 5.64 -13.47
N TYR A 61 -8.48 6.85 -12.92
CA TYR A 61 -9.65 7.71 -12.98
C TYR A 61 -9.54 8.73 -14.13
N LYS A 62 -10.48 8.67 -15.08
CA LYS A 62 -10.51 9.57 -16.24
C LYS A 62 -11.06 10.94 -15.84
N GLN A 63 -10.20 11.97 -15.83
CA GLN A 63 -10.64 13.35 -15.68
C GLN A 63 -10.91 13.98 -17.05
N ASN A 64 -12.05 14.66 -17.17
CA ASN A 64 -12.33 15.49 -18.34
C ASN A 64 -11.56 16.82 -18.20
N SER A 65 -10.39 16.95 -18.82
CA SER A 65 -9.85 18.29 -19.12
C SER A 65 -9.07 18.32 -20.43
N ILE A 66 -9.35 19.37 -21.19
CA ILE A 66 -8.68 19.80 -22.41
C ILE A 66 -7.18 19.95 -22.14
N GLY A 67 -6.33 19.11 -22.75
CA GLY A 67 -4.86 19.28 -22.74
C GLY A 67 -4.09 17.99 -22.44
N ASN A 68 -2.92 17.83 -23.05
CA ASN A 68 -2.09 16.61 -23.11
C ASN A 68 -1.35 16.23 -21.81
N GLU A 69 -1.88 16.53 -20.63
CA GLU A 69 -1.29 16.11 -19.35
C GLU A 69 -2.39 15.46 -18.50
N ASN A 70 -2.69 14.22 -18.88
CA ASN A 70 -3.74 13.37 -18.30
C ASN A 70 -3.16 12.52 -17.16
N GLU A 71 -4.06 12.06 -16.29
CA GLU A 71 -3.91 10.97 -15.29
C GLU A 71 -3.74 11.48 -13.85
N SER A 72 -4.77 11.22 -13.02
CA SER A 72 -4.68 11.27 -11.56
C SER A 72 -4.29 9.87 -11.10
N HIS A 73 -3.06 9.71 -10.62
CA HIS A 73 -2.68 8.46 -9.95
C HIS A 73 -2.60 8.65 -8.45
N ILE A 74 -3.02 7.63 -7.71
CA ILE A 74 -2.65 7.43 -6.32
C ILE A 74 -1.71 6.24 -6.29
N GLY A 75 -0.47 6.48 -5.90
CA GLY A 75 0.63 5.51 -5.94
C GLY A 75 1.97 6.15 -6.32
N PRO A 76 3.06 5.36 -6.44
CA PRO A 76 4.41 5.86 -6.73
C PRO A 76 4.55 6.58 -8.08
N ASN A 77 3.53 6.48 -8.94
CA ASN A 77 3.43 7.18 -10.23
C ASN A 77 2.44 8.35 -10.20
N ALA A 78 2.04 8.87 -9.03
CA ALA A 78 1.14 10.04 -8.90
C ALA A 78 1.47 11.13 -9.93
N GLY A 79 0.44 11.70 -10.54
CA GLY A 79 0.51 12.62 -11.67
C GLY A 79 -0.80 13.39 -11.81
N GLY A 80 -0.83 14.37 -12.71
CA GLY A 80 -2.02 15.17 -13.00
C GLY A 80 -2.15 16.47 -12.20
N LEU A 81 -3.20 17.24 -12.48
CA LEU A 81 -3.46 18.53 -11.83
C LEU A 81 -4.21 18.40 -10.50
N ARG A 82 -4.92 17.28 -10.30
CA ARG A 82 -5.88 17.08 -9.20
C ARG A 82 -6.16 15.59 -8.99
N THR A 83 -6.44 15.16 -7.77
CA THR A 83 -6.92 13.79 -7.46
C THR A 83 -8.36 13.58 -7.95
N GLU A 84 -8.85 12.34 -8.00
CA GLU A 84 -10.27 12.06 -8.29
C GLU A 84 -11.23 12.65 -7.26
N TRP A 85 -10.73 12.92 -6.04
CA TRP A 85 -11.42 13.56 -4.94
C TRP A 85 -11.29 15.08 -4.96
N GLY A 86 -10.93 15.66 -6.10
CA GLY A 86 -10.92 17.10 -6.24
C GLY A 86 -9.73 17.83 -5.59
N VAL A 87 -8.70 17.14 -5.11
CA VAL A 87 -7.57 17.76 -4.38
C VAL A 87 -6.47 18.17 -5.35
N PRO A 88 -6.11 19.46 -5.50
CA PRO A 88 -5.05 19.88 -6.41
C PRO A 88 -3.73 19.20 -6.09
N LEU A 89 -2.94 18.86 -7.11
CA LEU A 89 -1.61 18.28 -6.94
C LEU A 89 -0.54 19.32 -7.26
N LYS A 90 0.51 19.37 -6.44
CA LYS A 90 1.66 20.25 -6.62
C LYS A 90 2.91 19.40 -6.80
N LYS A 91 3.55 19.53 -7.97
CA LYS A 91 4.82 18.87 -8.24
C LYS A 91 5.94 19.50 -7.40
N ILE A 92 6.65 18.68 -6.63
CA ILE A 92 7.80 19.04 -5.81
C ILE A 92 9.02 18.24 -6.26
N GLN A 93 10.14 18.93 -6.42
CA GLN A 93 11.43 18.32 -6.71
C GLN A 93 12.31 18.39 -5.46
N ALA A 94 12.64 17.25 -4.87
CA ALA A 94 13.55 17.14 -3.73
C ALA A 94 14.80 16.35 -4.15
N GLY A 95 15.84 17.07 -4.57
CA GLY A 95 17.03 16.44 -5.12
C GLY A 95 16.72 15.67 -6.40
N LYS A 96 17.02 14.37 -6.44
CA LYS A 96 16.71 13.48 -7.58
C LYS A 96 15.27 12.98 -7.58
N ALA A 97 14.55 13.12 -6.47
CA ALA A 97 13.21 12.59 -6.31
C ALA A 97 12.15 13.61 -6.74
N VAL A 98 11.12 13.13 -7.43
CA VAL A 98 9.95 13.89 -7.84
C VAL A 98 8.74 13.37 -7.09
N TYR A 99 8.02 14.26 -6.39
CA TYR A 99 6.79 13.93 -5.69
C TYR A 99 5.66 14.89 -6.07
N TYR A 100 4.43 14.45 -5.84
CA TYR A 100 3.26 15.31 -5.90
C TYR A 100 2.69 15.45 -4.50
N GLU A 101 2.63 16.68 -4.00
CA GLU A 101 2.01 17.01 -2.72
C GLU A 101 0.56 17.46 -2.94
N HIS A 102 -0.29 17.20 -1.96
CA HIS A 102 -1.65 17.73 -1.92
C HIS A 102 -1.61 19.26 -1.72
N GLY A 103 -2.33 19.97 -2.59
CA GLY A 103 -2.56 21.40 -2.51
C GLY A 103 -3.63 21.74 -1.49
N GLU A 104 -4.43 22.77 -1.79
CA GLU A 104 -5.50 23.20 -0.87
C GLU A 104 -6.62 22.16 -0.80
N ALA A 105 -6.94 21.75 0.44
CA ALA A 105 -8.00 20.79 0.74
C ALA A 105 -9.38 21.34 0.29
N PRO A 106 -10.07 20.67 -0.65
CA PRO A 106 -11.27 21.20 -1.30
C PRO A 106 -12.50 21.25 -0.38
N LEU A 107 -12.51 20.49 0.73
CA LEU A 107 -13.57 20.51 1.74
C LEU A 107 -13.24 21.40 2.96
N LYS A 108 -12.14 22.16 2.94
CA LYS A 108 -11.69 22.97 4.09
C LYS A 108 -12.74 23.94 4.66
N ASN A 109 -13.62 24.46 3.81
CA ASN A 109 -14.65 25.45 4.19
C ASN A 109 -16.07 24.85 4.30
N TYR A 110 -16.19 23.52 4.26
CA TYR A 110 -17.45 22.82 4.49
C TYR A 110 -17.59 22.60 6.00
N GLU A 111 -18.70 23.04 6.59
CA GLU A 111 -18.89 23.10 8.04
C GLU A 111 -20.06 22.24 8.55
N THR A 112 -20.95 21.77 7.66
CA THR A 112 -22.08 20.91 8.03
C THR A 112 -22.26 19.74 7.05
N PRO A 113 -22.86 18.61 7.47
CA PRO A 113 -23.15 17.49 6.57
C PRO A 113 -23.91 17.90 5.29
N GLU A 114 -24.89 18.80 5.40
CA GLU A 114 -25.72 19.26 4.27
C GLU A 114 -24.89 19.99 3.22
N SER A 115 -23.84 20.72 3.64
CA SER A 115 -22.98 21.43 2.71
C SER A 115 -22.27 20.50 1.71
N LEU A 116 -22.11 19.22 2.05
CA LEU A 116 -21.46 18.23 1.18
C LEU A 116 -22.25 17.91 -0.09
N GLU A 117 -23.55 18.23 -0.14
CA GLU A 117 -24.39 18.05 -1.33
C GLU A 117 -23.92 18.92 -2.51
N ASP A 118 -23.34 20.08 -2.21
CA ASP A 118 -22.84 21.03 -3.21
C ASP A 118 -21.43 20.66 -3.72
N TYR A 119 -20.81 19.60 -3.19
CA TYR A 119 -19.44 19.24 -3.54
C TYR A 119 -19.36 18.61 -4.94
N PRO A 120 -18.67 19.23 -5.92
CA PRO A 120 -18.76 18.81 -7.32
C PRO A 120 -17.77 17.71 -7.71
N TYR A 121 -16.90 17.27 -6.79
CA TYR A 121 -15.80 16.34 -7.08
C TYR A 121 -15.94 14.99 -6.37
N TRP A 122 -17.14 14.61 -5.94
CA TRP A 122 -17.35 13.22 -5.53
C TRP A 122 -17.03 12.29 -6.72
N PRO A 123 -16.19 11.25 -6.54
CA PRO A 123 -15.78 10.40 -7.65
C PRO A 123 -16.97 9.71 -8.33
N ASP A 124 -16.96 9.73 -9.66
CA ASP A 124 -17.94 9.02 -10.48
C ASP A 124 -17.41 7.63 -10.82
N PRO A 125 -18.04 6.54 -10.32
CA PRO A 125 -17.57 5.18 -10.56
C PRO A 125 -17.56 4.80 -12.05
N ASP A 126 -18.28 5.50 -12.93
CA ASP A 126 -18.26 5.24 -14.38
C ASP A 126 -16.98 5.77 -15.07
N LYS A 127 -16.20 6.64 -14.41
CA LYS A 127 -14.99 7.24 -14.99
C LYS A 127 -13.71 6.42 -14.79
N TYR A 128 -13.77 5.37 -13.99
CA TYR A 128 -12.62 4.47 -13.80
C TYR A 128 -12.39 3.56 -15.01
N ASP A 129 -11.13 3.39 -15.41
CA ASP A 129 -10.74 2.47 -16.49
C ASP A 129 -10.57 1.03 -15.99
N TYR A 130 -11.69 0.33 -15.82
CA TYR A 130 -11.67 -1.07 -15.43
C TYR A 130 -11.09 -2.01 -16.50
N ILE A 131 -11.17 -1.65 -17.78
CA ILE A 131 -10.78 -2.52 -18.90
C ILE A 131 -9.26 -2.62 -18.98
N SER A 132 -8.57 -1.47 -18.94
CA SER A 132 -7.11 -1.41 -18.99
C SER A 132 -6.50 -2.17 -17.80
N THR A 133 -7.06 -1.96 -16.61
CA THR A 133 -6.60 -2.66 -15.40
C THR A 133 -6.91 -4.16 -15.41
N TYR A 134 -8.07 -4.58 -15.95
CA TYR A 134 -8.35 -6.01 -16.16
C TYR A 134 -7.30 -6.67 -17.06
N ASN A 135 -6.90 -6.01 -18.16
CA ASN A 135 -5.90 -6.54 -19.08
C ASN A 135 -4.52 -6.65 -18.41
N LEU A 136 -4.13 -5.65 -17.62
CA LEU A 136 -2.91 -5.70 -16.81
C LEU A 136 -2.95 -6.84 -15.80
N ALA A 137 -4.03 -6.93 -15.00
CA ALA A 137 -4.21 -7.99 -14.01
C ALA A 137 -4.16 -9.38 -14.66
N LYS A 138 -4.84 -9.58 -15.79
CA LYS A 138 -4.82 -10.83 -16.55
C LYS A 138 -3.39 -11.19 -16.98
N ARG A 139 -2.66 -10.27 -17.62
CA ARG A 139 -1.26 -10.48 -18.06
C ARG A 139 -0.35 -10.81 -16.86
N ALA A 140 -0.45 -10.04 -15.78
CA ALA A 140 0.38 -10.22 -14.59
C ALA A 140 0.12 -11.57 -13.92
N SER A 141 -1.16 -11.94 -13.81
CA SER A 141 -1.62 -13.16 -13.13
C SER A 141 -1.14 -14.47 -13.78
N GLU A 142 -0.56 -14.42 -14.98
CA GLU A 142 0.06 -15.59 -15.61
C GLU A 142 1.30 -16.08 -14.85
N ASN A 143 2.05 -15.16 -14.24
CA ASN A 143 3.31 -15.47 -13.57
C ASN A 143 3.42 -14.88 -12.15
N TYR A 144 2.74 -13.78 -11.83
CA TYR A 144 2.90 -13.02 -10.60
C TYR A 144 1.60 -12.95 -9.79
N ALA A 145 1.72 -12.64 -8.49
CA ALA A 145 0.57 -12.27 -7.68
C ALA A 145 0.15 -10.83 -7.99
N VAL A 146 -1.14 -10.52 -7.86
CA VAL A 146 -1.69 -9.20 -8.24
C VAL A 146 -2.46 -8.57 -7.08
N ILE A 147 -2.20 -7.29 -6.84
CA ILE A 147 -2.85 -6.49 -5.79
C ILE A 147 -3.61 -5.30 -6.38
N GLY A 148 -4.81 -5.05 -5.87
CA GLY A 148 -5.63 -3.90 -6.23
C GLY A 148 -7.11 -4.07 -5.91
N PRO A 149 -7.90 -2.98 -5.95
CA PRO A 149 -7.45 -1.60 -6.16
C PRO A 149 -6.78 -1.06 -4.88
N TRP A 150 -6.35 0.21 -4.90
CA TRP A 150 -6.04 0.98 -3.68
C TRP A 150 -7.31 1.62 -3.15
N VAL A 151 -7.55 1.48 -1.85
CA VAL A 151 -8.63 2.14 -1.12
C VAL A 151 -8.11 2.70 0.20
N SER A 152 -8.75 3.73 0.73
CA SER A 152 -8.36 4.39 1.98
C SER A 152 -9.55 5.13 2.58
N PHE A 153 -9.64 5.18 3.91
CA PHE A 153 -10.55 6.10 4.60
C PHE A 153 -9.83 7.37 5.03
N TYR A 154 -8.84 7.23 5.90
CA TYR A 154 -8.22 8.32 6.62
C TYR A 154 -7.29 9.14 5.75
N GLU A 155 -6.50 8.52 4.86
CA GLU A 155 -5.65 9.29 3.94
C GLU A 155 -6.53 10.14 3.03
N ILE A 156 -7.58 9.57 2.41
CA ILE A 156 -8.51 10.36 1.57
C ILE A 156 -9.18 11.44 2.39
N TYR A 157 -9.64 11.14 3.60
CA TYR A 157 -10.23 12.14 4.48
C TYR A 157 -9.28 13.31 4.73
N CYS A 158 -8.01 13.01 5.04
CA CYS A 158 -6.95 13.99 5.20
C CYS A 158 -6.64 14.76 3.91
N GLN A 159 -6.73 14.13 2.74
CA GLN A 159 -6.55 14.80 1.45
C GLN A 159 -7.66 15.84 1.20
N VAL A 160 -8.92 15.46 1.41
CA VAL A 160 -10.06 16.34 1.08
C VAL A 160 -10.29 17.43 2.11
N ARG A 161 -9.94 17.18 3.37
CA ARG A 161 -10.20 18.09 4.50
C ARG A 161 -8.95 18.80 5.04
N GLY A 162 -7.77 18.26 4.77
CA GLY A 162 -6.50 18.71 5.34
C GLY A 162 -6.20 18.00 6.65
N LEU A 163 -4.93 17.63 6.88
CA LEU A 163 -4.52 16.76 7.99
C LEU A 163 -4.93 17.33 9.38
N GLU A 164 -4.55 18.58 9.68
CA GLU A 164 -4.87 19.21 10.98
C GLU A 164 -6.38 19.27 11.22
N GLN A 165 -7.13 19.72 10.23
CA GLN A 165 -8.58 19.87 10.32
C GLN A 165 -9.29 18.52 10.43
N SER A 166 -8.80 17.50 9.72
CA SER A 166 -9.31 16.13 9.82
C SER A 166 -9.19 15.60 11.24
N MET A 167 -8.03 15.80 11.90
CA MET A 167 -7.84 15.38 13.28
C MET A 167 -8.74 16.16 14.25
N MET A 168 -8.93 17.46 14.03
CA MET A 168 -9.82 18.29 14.85
C MET A 168 -11.30 17.89 14.69
N ASP A 169 -11.73 17.64 13.45
CA ASP A 169 -13.11 17.29 13.13
C ASP A 169 -13.57 16.01 13.85
N LEU A 170 -12.71 14.99 13.98
CA LEU A 170 -13.05 13.76 14.71
C LEU A 170 -13.44 14.03 16.18
N ALA A 171 -12.91 15.11 16.77
CA ALA A 171 -13.22 15.50 18.15
C ALA A 171 -14.31 16.56 18.26
N LEU A 172 -14.35 17.52 17.33
CA LEU A 172 -15.17 18.73 17.43
C LEU A 172 -16.42 18.70 16.55
N TYR A 173 -16.38 17.97 15.43
CA TYR A 173 -17.43 17.93 14.42
C TYR A 173 -17.72 16.48 13.97
N PRO A 174 -18.07 15.57 14.90
CA PRO A 174 -18.22 14.14 14.61
C PRO A 174 -19.28 13.83 13.55
N ASP A 175 -20.34 14.63 13.45
CA ASP A 175 -21.39 14.45 12.45
C ASP A 175 -20.87 14.77 11.04
N LEU A 176 -20.10 15.85 10.89
CA LEU A 176 -19.44 16.21 9.62
C LEU A 176 -18.40 15.16 9.24
N ALA A 177 -17.58 14.72 10.20
CA ALA A 177 -16.59 13.68 9.96
C ALA A 177 -17.23 12.37 9.47
N ASN A 178 -18.31 11.91 10.12
CA ASN A 178 -19.05 10.74 9.66
C ASN A 178 -19.64 10.95 8.28
N ALA A 179 -20.24 12.10 7.98
CA ALA A 179 -20.83 12.38 6.68
C ALA A 179 -19.78 12.35 5.54
N ILE A 180 -18.57 12.86 5.77
CA ILE A 180 -17.47 12.78 4.79
C ILE A 180 -16.98 11.34 4.65
N LEU A 181 -16.75 10.64 5.76
CA LEU A 181 -16.30 9.24 5.75
C LEU A 181 -17.33 8.31 5.06
N ASP A 182 -18.63 8.57 5.23
CA ASP A 182 -19.69 7.83 4.55
C ASP A 182 -19.65 8.03 3.04
N LYS A 183 -19.36 9.25 2.57
CA LYS A 183 -19.18 9.53 1.13
C LYS A 183 -17.94 8.86 0.56
N ILE A 184 -16.85 8.82 1.32
CA ILE A 184 -15.63 8.09 0.96
C ILE A 184 -15.94 6.59 0.87
N GLU A 185 -16.58 6.03 1.90
CA GLU A 185 -16.96 4.62 1.95
C GLU A 185 -17.85 4.23 0.77
N GLU A 186 -18.91 5.00 0.52
CA GLU A 186 -19.86 4.79 -0.56
C GLU A 186 -19.14 4.73 -1.91
N SER A 187 -18.35 5.76 -2.22
CA SER A 187 -17.66 5.91 -3.52
C SER A 187 -16.64 4.79 -3.76
N GLN A 188 -15.78 4.52 -2.77
CA GLN A 188 -14.78 3.45 -2.82
C GLN A 188 -15.44 2.06 -2.92
N THR A 189 -16.53 1.82 -2.18
CA THR A 189 -17.26 0.55 -2.21
C THR A 189 -17.88 0.27 -3.59
N PHE A 190 -18.45 1.29 -4.23
CA PHE A 190 -18.95 1.15 -5.60
C PHE A 190 -17.84 0.85 -6.60
N MET A 191 -16.70 1.54 -6.49
CA MET A 191 -15.52 1.28 -7.33
C MET A 191 -15.00 -0.15 -7.13
N MET A 192 -14.84 -0.59 -5.88
CA MET A 192 -14.38 -1.93 -5.53
C MET A 192 -15.28 -3.01 -6.11
N LYS A 193 -16.60 -2.94 -5.92
CA LYS A 193 -17.55 -3.93 -6.46
C LYS A 193 -17.42 -4.07 -7.98
N ARG A 194 -17.41 -2.95 -8.70
CA ARG A 194 -17.27 -2.95 -10.17
C ARG A 194 -15.93 -3.49 -10.63
N PHE A 195 -14.86 -3.16 -9.93
CA PHE A 195 -13.54 -3.66 -10.22
C PHE A 195 -13.44 -5.16 -9.97
N PHE A 196 -13.91 -5.64 -8.81
CA PHE A 196 -13.85 -7.04 -8.43
C PHE A 196 -14.74 -7.93 -9.30
N ASP A 197 -15.96 -7.50 -9.66
CA ASP A 197 -16.85 -8.23 -10.57
C ASP A 197 -16.17 -8.58 -11.91
N GLN A 198 -15.25 -7.73 -12.36
CA GLN A 198 -14.52 -7.92 -13.62
C GLN A 198 -13.19 -8.65 -13.42
N SER A 199 -12.44 -8.26 -12.39
CA SER A 199 -11.01 -8.57 -12.28
C SER A 199 -10.65 -9.57 -11.19
N ALA A 200 -11.51 -9.84 -10.20
CA ALA A 200 -11.15 -10.62 -9.00
C ALA A 200 -10.53 -11.99 -9.31
N LYS A 201 -10.95 -12.68 -10.37
CA LYS A 201 -10.35 -13.97 -10.81
C LYS A 201 -8.85 -13.91 -11.16
N HIS A 202 -8.34 -12.71 -11.44
CA HIS A 202 -6.93 -12.44 -11.75
C HIS A 202 -6.20 -11.72 -10.61
N MET A 203 -6.90 -11.40 -9.53
CA MET A 203 -6.35 -10.72 -8.35
C MET A 203 -6.06 -11.74 -7.24
N ASP A 204 -5.24 -11.33 -6.30
CA ASP A 204 -4.92 -12.09 -5.09
C ASP A 204 -5.23 -11.29 -3.82
N MET A 205 -5.08 -9.96 -3.89
CA MET A 205 -5.19 -9.05 -2.76
C MET A 205 -5.88 -7.74 -3.15
N CYS A 206 -6.50 -7.08 -2.19
CA CYS A 206 -6.86 -5.66 -2.25
C CYS A 206 -5.97 -4.86 -1.30
N PHE A 207 -5.58 -3.65 -1.72
CA PHE A 207 -4.68 -2.77 -0.97
C PHE A 207 -5.47 -1.69 -0.24
N ILE A 208 -5.44 -1.73 1.09
CA ILE A 208 -5.95 -0.67 1.95
C ILE A 208 -4.74 0.09 2.49
N SER A 209 -4.70 1.42 2.31
CA SER A 209 -3.67 2.27 2.91
C SER A 209 -4.30 3.27 3.84
N ASP A 210 -3.87 3.28 5.08
CA ASP A 210 -4.27 4.26 6.07
C ASP A 210 -3.14 4.40 7.10
N ASP A 211 -2.24 5.34 6.85
CA ASP A 211 -1.16 5.70 7.78
C ASP A 211 -1.70 6.24 9.10
N MET A 212 -1.76 5.35 10.08
CA MET A 212 -2.27 5.63 11.43
C MET A 212 -1.15 5.83 12.44
N GLY A 213 0.09 5.46 12.11
CA GLY A 213 1.25 5.60 12.96
C GLY A 213 2.06 6.87 12.69
N SER A 214 2.67 7.39 13.75
CA SER A 214 3.78 8.34 13.69
C SER A 214 5.08 7.62 14.08
N GLN A 215 6.21 8.32 14.10
CA GLN A 215 7.48 7.74 14.57
C GLN A 215 7.45 7.31 16.05
N GLN A 216 6.44 7.70 16.83
CA GLN A 216 6.37 7.45 18.28
C GLN A 216 5.13 6.68 18.73
N SER A 217 3.96 6.95 18.15
CA SER A 217 2.69 6.29 18.50
C SER A 217 1.62 6.52 17.43
N LEU A 218 0.37 6.14 17.71
CA LEU A 218 -0.75 6.41 16.81
C LEU A 218 -1.08 7.90 16.69
N LEU A 219 -1.49 8.34 15.49
CA LEU A 219 -2.02 9.67 15.21
C LEU A 219 -3.43 9.87 15.79
N ILE A 220 -4.20 8.77 15.87
CA ILE A 220 -5.57 8.74 16.36
C ILE A 220 -5.65 7.75 17.53
N SER A 221 -6.28 8.15 18.64
CA SER A 221 -6.49 7.25 19.77
C SER A 221 -7.35 6.05 19.39
N ILE A 222 -7.12 4.88 20.02
CA ILE A 222 -7.91 3.67 19.75
C ILE A 222 -9.43 3.90 19.86
N PRO A 223 -9.99 4.53 20.92
CA PRO A 223 -11.43 4.75 21.00
C PRO A 223 -12.00 5.60 19.85
N MET A 224 -11.22 6.58 19.39
CA MET A 224 -11.60 7.41 18.24
C MET A 224 -11.52 6.59 16.95
N TRP A 225 -10.48 5.78 16.77
CA TRP A 225 -10.38 4.88 15.62
C TRP A 225 -11.56 3.89 15.58
N GLU A 226 -11.93 3.32 16.73
CA GLU A 226 -13.07 2.42 16.85
C GLU A 226 -14.39 3.08 16.48
N THR A 227 -14.58 4.33 16.91
CA THR A 227 -15.80 5.10 16.65
C THR A 227 -15.98 5.41 15.16
N PHE A 228 -14.91 5.80 14.46
CA PHE A 228 -15.02 6.32 13.10
C PHE A 228 -14.68 5.30 12.00
N PHE A 229 -13.77 4.36 12.27
CA PHE A 229 -13.18 3.52 11.21
C PHE A 229 -13.46 2.03 11.36
N LYS A 230 -13.54 1.48 12.58
CA LYS A 230 -13.62 0.01 12.80
C LYS A 230 -14.72 -0.67 12.01
N ASP A 231 -15.95 -0.17 12.12
CA ASP A 231 -17.09 -0.78 11.43
C ASP A 231 -17.00 -0.63 9.90
N ARG A 232 -16.43 0.47 9.40
CA ARG A 232 -16.22 0.70 7.96
C ARG A 232 -15.13 -0.24 7.42
N MET A 233 -14.01 -0.32 8.15
CA MET A 233 -12.91 -1.24 7.86
C MET A 233 -13.39 -2.68 7.82
N LYS A 234 -14.19 -3.10 8.80
CA LYS A 234 -14.77 -4.43 8.83
C LYS A 234 -15.64 -4.71 7.61
N ARG A 235 -16.51 -3.77 7.19
CA ARG A 235 -17.32 -3.94 5.98
C ARG A 235 -16.48 -4.06 4.72
N TRP A 236 -15.38 -3.31 4.61
CA TRP A 236 -14.44 -3.48 3.49
C TRP A 236 -13.72 -4.82 3.52
N CYS A 237 -13.24 -5.26 4.69
CA CYS A 237 -12.62 -6.58 4.83
C CYS A 237 -13.60 -7.70 4.42
N ASP A 238 -14.82 -7.68 4.96
CA ASP A 238 -15.86 -8.66 4.66
C ASP A 238 -16.21 -8.65 3.15
N LEU A 239 -16.29 -7.46 2.52
CA LEU A 239 -16.50 -7.33 1.08
C LEU A 239 -15.34 -7.93 0.28
N ILE A 240 -14.09 -7.58 0.57
CA ILE A 240 -12.90 -8.07 -0.13
C ILE A 240 -12.82 -9.60 -0.04
N HIS A 241 -13.03 -10.16 1.16
CA HIS A 241 -13.07 -11.61 1.38
C HIS A 241 -14.20 -12.31 0.62
N SER A 242 -15.35 -11.65 0.43
CA SER A 242 -16.47 -12.23 -0.34
C SER A 242 -16.13 -12.48 -1.82
N TYR A 243 -15.11 -11.81 -2.36
CA TYR A 243 -14.55 -12.04 -3.70
C TYR A 243 -13.37 -13.03 -3.70
N GLY A 244 -13.03 -13.62 -2.56
CA GLY A 244 -11.93 -14.57 -2.41
C GLY A 244 -10.54 -13.93 -2.39
N LEU A 245 -10.46 -12.63 -2.15
CA LEU A 245 -9.20 -11.86 -2.11
C LEU A 245 -8.70 -11.71 -0.68
N LYS A 246 -7.41 -11.47 -0.51
CA LYS A 246 -6.78 -11.14 0.77
C LYS A 246 -6.76 -9.64 1.04
N VAL A 247 -6.87 -9.24 2.29
CA VAL A 247 -6.80 -7.83 2.70
C VAL A 247 -5.34 -7.50 3.06
N PHE A 248 -4.72 -6.66 2.24
CA PHE A 248 -3.40 -6.12 2.50
C PHE A 248 -3.55 -4.72 3.09
N TYR A 249 -3.14 -4.54 4.34
CA TYR A 249 -3.27 -3.28 5.05
C TYR A 249 -1.91 -2.60 5.23
N HIS A 250 -1.81 -1.36 4.75
CA HIS A 250 -0.65 -0.50 4.86
C HIS A 250 -0.84 0.58 5.93
N THR A 251 0.12 0.68 6.87
CA THR A 251 0.25 1.81 7.80
C THR A 251 1.70 1.95 8.24
N ASP A 252 2.34 3.05 7.86
CA ASP A 252 3.65 3.42 8.38
C ASP A 252 3.59 3.77 9.89
N GLY A 253 4.78 3.79 10.52
CA GLY A 253 5.00 4.24 11.88
C GLY A 253 4.74 3.22 12.99
N ALA A 254 4.72 3.71 14.23
CA ALA A 254 4.48 2.98 15.46
C ALA A 254 2.98 2.63 15.60
N SER A 255 2.54 1.57 14.92
CA SER A 255 1.13 1.20 14.78
C SER A 255 0.70 -0.03 15.59
N GLU A 256 1.59 -0.62 16.41
CA GLU A 256 1.32 -1.90 17.11
C GLU A 256 0.04 -1.92 17.93
N LEU A 257 -0.29 -0.80 18.59
CA LEU A 257 -1.50 -0.67 19.40
C LEU A 257 -2.79 -0.88 18.60
N LEU A 258 -2.77 -0.61 17.30
CA LEU A 258 -3.92 -0.72 16.40
C LEU A 258 -4.06 -2.13 15.81
N ILE A 259 -2.97 -2.90 15.74
CA ILE A 259 -2.94 -4.23 15.10
C ILE A 259 -4.05 -5.18 15.61
N PRO A 260 -4.34 -5.30 16.92
CA PRO A 260 -5.41 -6.18 17.39
C PRO A 260 -6.78 -5.85 16.80
N ASN A 261 -7.09 -4.56 16.64
CA ASN A 261 -8.37 -4.10 16.09
C ASN A 261 -8.45 -4.34 14.58
N LEU A 262 -7.33 -4.19 13.85
CA LEU A 262 -7.27 -4.52 12.43
C LEU A 262 -7.46 -6.02 12.19
N ILE A 263 -6.85 -6.87 13.02
CA ILE A 263 -7.07 -8.32 13.00
C ILE A 263 -8.55 -8.65 13.23
N GLU A 264 -9.20 -7.97 14.19
CA GLU A 264 -10.64 -8.15 14.45
C GLU A 264 -11.51 -7.76 13.24
N CYS A 265 -11.10 -6.72 12.49
CA CYS A 265 -11.79 -6.32 11.26
C CYS A 265 -11.61 -7.34 10.13
N GLY A 266 -10.48 -8.04 10.09
CA GLY A 266 -10.20 -9.10 9.13
C GLY A 266 -9.04 -8.82 8.18
N ILE A 267 -8.06 -8.00 8.55
CA ILE A 267 -6.85 -7.88 7.71
C ILE A 267 -6.08 -9.22 7.68
N ASP A 268 -5.47 -9.55 6.54
CA ASP A 268 -4.66 -10.76 6.39
C ASP A 268 -3.16 -10.46 6.42
N ILE A 269 -2.77 -9.32 5.85
CA ILE A 269 -1.36 -8.95 5.64
C ILE A 269 -1.14 -7.58 6.25
N LEU A 270 -0.13 -7.48 7.12
CA LEU A 270 0.34 -6.22 7.68
C LEU A 270 1.57 -5.75 6.93
N ASN A 271 1.49 -4.51 6.46
CA ASN A 271 2.59 -3.80 5.87
C ASN A 271 2.62 -2.34 6.38
N PRO A 272 3.80 -1.72 6.43
CA PRO A 272 5.09 -2.39 6.51
C PRO A 272 5.40 -2.86 7.92
N ILE A 273 6.54 -3.55 8.05
CA ILE A 273 7.14 -3.84 9.35
C ILE A 273 8.25 -2.82 9.59
N GLN A 274 7.88 -1.61 9.99
CA GLN A 274 8.85 -0.55 10.30
C GLN A 274 9.46 -0.76 11.69
N HIS A 275 10.32 -1.77 11.80
CA HIS A 275 10.78 -2.30 13.10
C HIS A 275 11.63 -1.36 13.95
N VAL A 276 12.06 -0.23 13.38
CA VAL A 276 12.75 0.85 14.11
C VAL A 276 11.79 1.70 14.95
N CYS A 277 10.49 1.64 14.68
CA CYS A 277 9.47 2.35 15.45
C CYS A 277 9.12 1.62 16.76
N PRO A 278 8.83 2.34 17.85
CA PRO A 278 8.45 1.73 19.12
C PRO A 278 7.27 0.75 18.98
N GLY A 279 7.43 -0.45 19.54
CA GLY A 279 6.40 -1.50 19.52
C GLY A 279 6.34 -2.30 18.23
N MET A 280 7.07 -1.92 17.18
CA MET A 280 7.11 -2.63 15.90
C MET A 280 8.26 -3.64 15.82
N GLU A 281 8.91 -3.98 16.94
CA GLU A 281 10.06 -4.89 16.92
C GLU A 281 9.66 -6.25 16.35
N MET A 282 10.40 -6.72 15.33
CA MET A 282 10.04 -7.90 14.53
C MET A 282 9.70 -9.13 15.38
N LYS A 283 10.52 -9.41 16.42
CA LYS A 283 10.31 -10.54 17.31
C LYS A 283 8.98 -10.43 18.08
N ASN A 284 8.66 -9.25 18.59
CA ASN A 284 7.43 -9.00 19.33
C ASN A 284 6.21 -9.20 18.44
N LEU A 285 6.26 -8.65 17.22
CA LEU A 285 5.18 -8.83 16.24
C LEU A 285 5.01 -10.30 15.85
N LYS A 286 6.10 -11.01 15.55
CA LYS A 286 6.03 -12.45 15.22
C LYS A 286 5.48 -13.28 16.37
N ASP A 287 5.91 -13.02 17.62
CA ASP A 287 5.43 -13.73 18.81
C ASP A 287 3.92 -13.50 19.06
N LYS A 288 3.44 -12.26 18.89
CA LYS A 288 2.04 -11.89 19.18
C LYS A 288 1.07 -12.24 18.04
N TYR A 289 1.50 -12.03 16.80
CA TYR A 289 0.59 -11.96 15.64
C TYR A 289 0.97 -12.91 14.50
N GLY A 290 2.09 -13.62 14.57
CA GLY A 290 2.59 -14.48 13.48
C GLY A 290 1.71 -15.65 13.06
N ASP A 291 0.75 -16.05 13.91
CA ASP A 291 -0.26 -17.07 13.57
C ASP A 291 -1.55 -16.47 13.01
N LYS A 292 -1.69 -15.14 13.03
CA LYS A 292 -2.89 -14.41 12.59
C LYS A 292 -2.64 -13.55 11.35
N LEU A 293 -1.41 -13.08 11.17
CA LEU A 293 -1.02 -12.17 10.11
C LEU A 293 0.12 -12.72 9.28
N ILE A 294 0.12 -12.31 8.02
CA ILE A 294 1.27 -12.36 7.14
C ILE A 294 1.99 -11.02 7.24
N PHE A 295 3.31 -11.06 7.40
CA PHE A 295 4.12 -9.85 7.40
C PHE A 295 4.67 -9.56 6.00
N HIS A 296 4.71 -8.29 5.61
CA HIS A 296 5.31 -7.85 4.34
C HIS A 296 6.21 -6.62 4.57
N GLY A 297 7.41 -6.61 3.98
CA GLY A 297 8.38 -5.51 4.13
C GLY A 297 9.54 -5.88 5.06
N ALA A 298 9.82 -5.00 6.03
CA ALA A 298 10.85 -5.08 7.07
C ALA A 298 12.24 -4.52 6.74
N VAL A 299 12.82 -4.76 5.56
CA VAL A 299 14.21 -4.33 5.31
C VAL A 299 14.29 -2.80 5.29
N GLU A 300 15.12 -2.22 6.16
CA GLU A 300 15.02 -0.82 6.59
C GLU A 300 15.48 0.12 5.47
N ASN A 301 14.64 1.12 5.18
CA ASN A 301 14.78 1.94 3.99
C ASN A 301 15.07 3.43 4.25
N GLN A 302 15.31 3.84 5.50
CA GLN A 302 15.72 5.21 5.86
C GLN A 302 17.22 5.30 6.20
N SER A 303 17.86 4.17 6.50
CA SER A 303 19.25 4.05 6.95
C SER A 303 19.99 2.94 6.20
N VAL A 304 19.55 1.68 6.32
CA VAL A 304 20.36 0.52 5.88
C VAL A 304 20.40 0.40 4.37
N LEU A 305 19.26 0.35 3.68
CA LEU A 305 19.25 0.30 2.21
C LEU A 305 19.94 1.50 1.55
N PRO A 306 19.62 2.77 1.90
CA PRO A 306 20.19 3.91 1.20
C PRO A 306 21.64 4.24 1.58
N PHE A 307 22.09 3.93 2.81
CA PHE A 307 23.38 4.42 3.33
C PHE A 307 24.30 3.33 3.91
N GLY A 308 23.80 2.12 4.12
CA GLY A 308 24.58 0.98 4.58
C GLY A 308 25.49 0.39 3.49
N THR A 309 26.41 -0.47 3.91
CA THR A 309 27.18 -1.32 3.00
C THR A 309 26.33 -2.52 2.55
N THR A 310 26.77 -3.22 1.50
CA THR A 310 26.12 -4.46 1.08
C THR A 310 26.11 -5.52 2.19
N GLU A 311 27.14 -5.58 3.04
CA GLU A 311 27.14 -6.49 4.19
C GLU A 311 26.10 -6.08 5.25
N ASP A 312 25.92 -4.77 5.51
CA ASP A 312 24.87 -4.30 6.42
C ASP A 312 23.47 -4.71 5.91
N VAL A 313 23.20 -4.51 4.62
CA VAL A 313 21.94 -4.89 3.98
C VAL A 313 21.71 -6.40 4.07
N LYS A 314 22.74 -7.20 3.81
CA LYS A 314 22.67 -8.66 3.91
C LYS A 314 22.38 -9.11 5.33
N LEU A 315 23.07 -8.56 6.32
CA LEU A 315 22.88 -8.92 7.73
C LEU A 315 21.46 -8.58 8.21
N GLU A 316 20.96 -7.39 7.89
CA GLU A 316 19.58 -7.00 8.25
C GLU A 316 18.54 -7.87 7.51
N THR A 317 18.76 -8.14 6.22
CA THR A 317 17.88 -9.02 5.45
C THR A 317 17.83 -10.42 6.07
N LEU A 318 18.96 -10.97 6.50
CA LEU A 318 19.02 -12.26 7.22
C LEU A 318 18.27 -12.19 8.55
N GLU A 319 18.45 -11.13 9.34
CA GLU A 319 17.74 -10.95 10.61
C GLU A 319 16.21 -10.93 10.40
N CYS A 320 15.74 -10.24 9.35
CA CYS A 320 14.33 -10.22 8.99
C CYS A 320 13.80 -11.63 8.67
N LEU A 321 14.55 -12.40 7.87
CA LEU A 321 14.20 -13.77 7.48
C LEU A 321 14.17 -14.72 8.68
N GLU A 322 15.20 -14.64 9.52
CA GLU A 322 15.36 -15.48 10.72
C GLU A 322 14.37 -15.12 11.82
N THR A 323 13.81 -13.92 11.82
CA THR A 323 12.85 -13.47 12.83
C THR A 323 11.41 -13.62 12.37
N LEU A 324 11.02 -12.90 11.30
CA LEU A 324 9.64 -12.88 10.80
C LEU A 324 9.29 -14.18 10.06
N GLY A 325 10.28 -14.79 9.41
CA GLY A 325 10.16 -16.05 8.68
C GLY A 325 10.52 -17.30 9.47
N ARG A 326 10.84 -17.22 10.77
CA ARG A 326 11.45 -18.31 11.56
C ARG A 326 10.75 -19.68 11.54
N ASP A 327 9.48 -19.73 11.16
CA ASP A 327 8.65 -20.95 11.04
C ASP A 327 8.38 -21.37 9.59
N GLY A 328 9.02 -20.70 8.63
CA GLY A 328 8.92 -20.95 7.18
C GLY A 328 7.58 -20.56 6.56
N LYS A 329 6.75 -19.75 7.23
CA LYS A 329 5.43 -19.29 6.76
C LYS A 329 5.18 -17.83 7.15
N GLY A 330 4.21 -17.19 6.50
CA GLY A 330 3.64 -15.91 6.94
C GLY A 330 4.58 -14.70 6.84
N TYR A 331 5.58 -14.73 5.95
CA TYR A 331 6.45 -13.58 5.70
C TYR A 331 6.77 -13.45 4.21
N ILE A 332 6.61 -12.24 3.68
CA ILE A 332 7.00 -11.82 2.33
C ILE A 332 8.06 -10.71 2.46
N PRO A 333 9.36 -11.06 2.40
CA PRO A 333 10.45 -10.10 2.41
C PRO A 333 10.33 -9.06 1.31
N CYS A 334 10.47 -7.79 1.70
CA CYS A 334 10.50 -6.63 0.79
C CYS A 334 11.25 -5.49 1.48
N SER A 335 11.60 -4.45 0.73
CA SER A 335 11.93 -3.15 1.35
C SER A 335 10.77 -2.71 2.25
N CYS A 336 11.08 -2.08 3.39
CA CYS A 336 10.10 -1.64 4.36
C CYS A 336 9.08 -0.70 3.71
N HIS A 337 9.54 0.28 2.95
CA HIS A 337 8.68 1.09 2.08
C HIS A 337 9.35 1.22 0.70
N ASN A 338 8.80 2.05 -0.19
CA ASN A 338 9.39 2.35 -1.49
C ASN A 338 10.86 2.78 -1.35
N ILE A 339 11.76 2.06 -2.04
CA ILE A 339 13.17 2.41 -2.17
C ILE A 339 13.29 3.75 -2.89
N GLN A 340 14.01 4.69 -2.27
CA GLN A 340 14.09 6.08 -2.70
C GLN A 340 15.29 6.33 -3.63
N PRO A 341 15.23 7.38 -4.48
CA PRO A 341 16.32 7.77 -5.35
C PRO A 341 17.60 8.04 -4.56
N GLY A 342 18.73 7.53 -5.05
CA GLY A 342 20.03 7.63 -4.37
C GLY A 342 20.46 6.35 -3.66
N THR A 343 19.54 5.39 -3.48
CA THR A 343 19.90 4.04 -3.01
C THR A 343 20.83 3.34 -4.02
N PRO A 344 22.00 2.82 -3.60
CA PRO A 344 22.89 2.08 -4.49
C PRO A 344 22.22 0.82 -5.08
N VAL A 345 22.41 0.57 -6.37
CA VAL A 345 21.84 -0.62 -7.03
C VAL A 345 22.37 -1.90 -6.38
N GLU A 346 23.64 -1.90 -5.99
CA GLU A 346 24.30 -3.02 -5.31
C GLU A 346 23.60 -3.40 -4.00
N ASN A 347 23.09 -2.41 -3.25
CA ASN A 347 22.34 -2.66 -2.01
C ASN A 347 20.99 -3.33 -2.33
N ILE A 348 20.28 -2.86 -3.36
CA ILE A 348 19.01 -3.45 -3.80
C ILE A 348 19.23 -4.91 -4.25
N LEU A 349 20.27 -5.15 -5.05
CA LEU A 349 20.62 -6.51 -5.49
C LEU A 349 20.99 -7.40 -4.30
N THR A 350 21.71 -6.86 -3.32
CA THR A 350 22.11 -7.62 -2.13
C THR A 350 20.90 -8.08 -1.31
N LEU A 351 19.86 -7.25 -1.14
CA LEU A 351 18.60 -7.66 -0.53
C LEU A 351 18.02 -8.87 -1.29
N VAL A 352 17.84 -8.72 -2.62
CA VAL A 352 17.22 -9.75 -3.47
C VAL A 352 18.00 -11.07 -3.42
N GLU A 353 19.31 -11.00 -3.58
CA GLU A 353 20.19 -12.17 -3.55
C GLU A 353 20.20 -12.85 -2.19
N THR A 354 20.18 -12.08 -1.10
CA THR A 354 20.17 -12.63 0.26
C THR A 354 18.91 -13.44 0.52
N VAL A 355 17.73 -12.92 0.16
CA VAL A 355 16.48 -13.66 0.33
C VAL A 355 16.46 -14.93 -0.54
N LYS A 356 16.90 -14.83 -1.80
CA LYS A 356 16.90 -15.97 -2.73
C LYS A 356 17.84 -17.10 -2.31
N ASN A 357 18.97 -16.76 -1.71
CA ASN A 357 19.99 -17.71 -1.28
C ASN A 357 19.75 -18.27 0.13
N TYR A 358 18.80 -17.71 0.88
CA TYR A 358 18.41 -18.22 2.18
C TYR A 358 17.77 -19.61 2.08
N LYS A 359 18.18 -20.53 2.96
CA LYS A 359 17.67 -21.90 3.00
C LYS A 359 16.71 -22.08 4.17
N LEU A 360 15.46 -22.42 3.84
CA LEU A 360 14.37 -22.69 4.79
C LEU A 360 14.56 -23.96 5.62
#